data_AF-A0A5M6C8V8-F1
#
_entry.id   AF-A0A5M6C8V8-F1
#
_cell.length_a   1.000
_cell.length_b   1.000
_cell.length_c   1.000
_cell.angle_alpha   90.00
_cell.angle_beta   90.00
_cell.angle_gamma   90.00
#
_symmetry.space_group_name_H-M   'P 1'
#
loop_
_entity.id
_entity.type
_entity.pdbx_description
1 polymer ?
#
loop_
_entity_poly.entity_id
_entity_poly.type
_entity_poly.pdbx_seq_one_letter_code
_entity_poly.pdbx_strand_id
1 'polypeptide(L)' 'MKIKTTIAAFVLAALTFAFSGTATAQSMKEKTVMVGGAAMYPSKNIIENAVNSKDHKTL' A
#
# COMPACT_ATOMS: atom_id res chain seq x y z
N MET A 1 -15.72 7.68 -45.70
CA MET A 1 -15.92 8.00 -44.27
C MET A 1 -15.58 6.83 -43.33
N LYS A 2 -15.86 5.57 -43.70
CA LYS A 2 -15.66 4.39 -42.82
C LYS A 2 -14.21 4.13 -42.39
N ILE A 3 -13.23 4.27 -43.30
CA ILE A 3 -11.79 4.03 -43.02
C ILE A 3 -11.20 4.99 -41.98
N LYS A 4 -11.59 6.28 -42.02
CA LYS A 4 -11.12 7.28 -41.05
C LYS A 4 -11.66 7.00 -39.64
N THR A 5 -12.89 6.49 -39.56
CA THR A 5 -13.54 6.07 -38.30
C THR A 5 -12.88 4.83 -37.71
N THR A 6 -12.46 3.87 -38.54
CA THR A 6 -11.72 2.67 -38.07
C THR A 6 -10.34 3.03 -37.52
N ILE A 7 -9.62 3.95 -38.17
CA ILE A 7 -8.32 4.43 -37.69
C ILE A 7 -8.47 5.18 -36.35
N ALA A 8 -9.49 6.05 -36.24
CA ALA A 8 -9.78 6.76 -35.00
C ALA A 8 -10.12 5.80 -33.84
N ALA A 9 -10.85 4.71 -34.12
CA ALA A 9 -11.17 3.68 -33.12
C ALA A 9 -9.92 2.92 -32.63
N PHE A 10 -8.98 2.62 -33.53
CA PHE A 10 -7.71 1.99 -33.16
C PHE A 10 -6.81 2.90 -32.32
N VAL A 11 -6.74 4.18 -32.64
CA VAL A 11 -5.98 5.17 -31.85
C VAL A 11 -6.57 5.33 -30.45
N LEU A 12 -7.91 5.37 -30.33
CA LEU A 12 -8.58 5.47 -29.04
C LEU A 12 -8.33 4.23 -28.16
N ALA A 13 -8.35 3.03 -28.73
CA ALA A 13 -8.05 1.79 -28.01
C ALA A 13 -6.61 1.78 -27.47
N ALA A 14 -5.63 2.24 -28.25
CA ALA A 14 -4.23 2.32 -27.81
C ALA A 14 -4.02 3.30 -26.65
N LEU A 15 -4.76 4.42 -26.62
CA LEU A 15 -4.68 5.38 -25.51
C LEU A 15 -5.18 4.80 -24.18
N THR A 16 -6.19 3.94 -24.20
CA THR A 16 -6.74 3.34 -22.97
C THR A 16 -5.78 2.36 -22.30
N PHE A 17 -4.94 1.67 -23.09
CA PHE A 17 -3.95 0.74 -22.57
C PHE A 17 -2.77 1.45 -21.90
N ALA A 18 -2.37 2.63 -22.41
CA ALA A 18 -1.27 3.42 -21.88
C ALA A 18 -1.54 4.00 -20.48
N PHE A 19 -2.82 4.14 -20.08
CA PHE A 19 -3.21 4.68 -18.78
C PHE A 19 -3.45 3.60 -17.71
N SER A 20 -3.30 2.31 -18.04
CA SER A 20 -3.47 1.20 -17.08
C SER A 20 -2.28 1.03 -16.12
N GLY A 21 -1.60 2.13 -15.79
CA GLY A 21 -0.49 2.15 -14.84
C GLY A 21 -0.99 1.77 -13.45
N THR A 22 -0.72 0.55 -13.02
CA THR A 22 -0.93 0.12 -11.64
C THR A 22 0.00 0.92 -10.74
N ALA A 23 -0.53 1.90 -10.01
CA ALA A 23 0.21 2.61 -8.98
C ALA A 23 0.57 1.62 -7.85
N THR A 24 1.76 1.04 -7.91
CA THR A 24 2.28 0.20 -6.83
C THR A 24 2.69 1.12 -5.68
N ALA A 25 1.83 1.25 -4.69
CA ALA A 25 2.21 1.89 -3.43
C ALA A 25 3.37 1.08 -2.82
N GLN A 26 4.59 1.62 -2.85
CA GLN A 26 5.73 1.02 -2.16
C GLN A 26 5.45 1.09 -0.66
N SER A 27 5.00 -0.02 -0.05
CA SER A 27 4.97 -0.17 1.40
C SER A 27 6.40 -0.14 1.92
N MET A 28 6.82 1.03 2.41
CA MET A 28 8.06 1.20 3.16
C MET A 28 7.96 0.37 4.43
N LYS A 29 8.76 -0.69 4.56
CA LYS A 29 8.84 -1.45 5.82
C LYS A 29 9.40 -0.54 6.90
N GLU A 30 8.62 -0.36 7.96
CA GLU A 30 9.05 0.41 9.13
C GLU A 30 10.23 -0.29 9.83
N LYS A 31 11.16 0.51 10.35
CA LYS A 31 12.22 0.01 11.22
C LYS A 31 11.63 -0.22 12.61
N THR A 32 11.32 -1.48 12.92
CA THR A 32 10.83 -1.89 14.24
C THR A 32 11.98 -2.04 15.23
N VAL A 33 11.75 -1.68 16.49
CA VAL A 33 12.68 -1.97 17.60
C VAL A 33 12.13 -3.10 18.46
N MET A 34 13.00 -3.90 19.06
CA MET A 34 12.59 -4.95 20.00
C MET A 34 12.71 -4.43 21.44
N VAL A 35 11.61 -4.49 22.20
CA VAL A 35 11.56 -4.09 23.63
C VAL A 35 10.87 -5.22 24.40
N GLY A 36 11.51 -5.75 25.44
CA GLY A 36 10.95 -6.86 26.22
C GLY A 36 10.65 -8.14 25.40
N GLY A 37 11.26 -8.29 24.23
CA GLY A 37 10.99 -9.39 23.30
C GLY A 37 9.79 -9.17 22.36
N ALA A 38 9.12 -8.01 22.42
CA ALA A 38 8.06 -7.62 21.48
C ALA A 38 8.55 -6.54 20.50
N ALA A 39 8.00 -6.53 19.29
CA ALA A 39 8.30 -5.50 18.30
C ALA A 39 7.47 -4.23 18.59
N MET A 40 8.13 -3.08 18.61
CA MET A 40 7.50 -1.76 18.65
C MET A 40 7.64 -1.07 17.30
N TYR A 41 6.50 -0.61 16.78
CA TYR A 41 6.38 0.05 15.49
C TYR A 41 6.38 1.58 15.67
N PRO A 42 7.21 2.33 14.92
CA PRO A 42 7.22 3.79 14.96
C PRO A 42 5.88 4.44 14.57
N SER A 43 5.07 3.81 13.71
CA SER A 43 3.75 4.33 13.35
C SER A 43 2.68 4.19 14.44
N LYS A 44 2.96 3.39 15.47
CA LYS A 44 2.04 3.13 16.58
C LYS A 44 2.46 3.92 17.80
N ASN A 45 1.50 4.40 18.58
CA ASN A 45 1.80 4.97 19.88
C ASN A 45 2.14 3.87 20.92
N ILE A 46 2.52 4.28 22.14
CA ILE A 46 2.99 3.35 23.18
C ILE A 46 1.86 2.39 23.61
N ILE A 47 0.63 2.89 23.71
CA ILE A 47 -0.54 2.08 24.09
C ILE A 47 -0.81 1.02 23.02
N GLU A 48 -0.83 1.41 21.74
CA GLU A 48 -1.09 0.51 20.61
C GLU A 48 -0.01 -0.57 20.45
N ASN A 49 1.24 -0.26 20.76
CA ASN A 49 2.32 -1.26 20.77
C ASN A 49 2.23 -2.21 21.97
N ALA A 50 1.68 -1.77 23.11
CA ALA A 50 1.68 -2.52 24.36
C ALA A 50 0.37 -3.26 24.68
N VAL A 51 -0.76 -2.88 24.07
CA VAL A 51 -2.11 -3.37 24.44
C VAL A 51 -2.28 -4.90 24.40
N ASN A 52 -1.52 -5.59 23.57
CA ASN A 52 -1.51 -7.07 23.48
C ASN A 52 -0.23 -7.69 24.07
N SER A 53 0.58 -6.93 24.81
CA SER A 53 1.78 -7.46 25.45
C SER A 53 1.41 -8.41 26.59
N LYS A 54 2.12 -9.55 26.64
CA LYS A 54 1.95 -10.59 27.66
C LYS A 54 2.37 -10.13 29.05
N ASP A 55 3.09 -9.01 29.13
CA ASP A 55 3.61 -8.45 30.39
C ASP A 55 2.56 -7.63 31.15
N HIS A 56 1.38 -7.39 30.56
CA HIS A 56 0.28 -6.73 31.27
C HIS A 56 -0.37 -7.71 32.26
N LYS A 57 -0.04 -7.57 33.54
CA LYS A 57 -0.85 -8.13 34.63
C LYS A 57 -1.81 -7.06 35.14
N THR A 58 -3.09 -7.21 34.87
CA THR A 58 -4.12 -6.50 35.65
C THR A 58 -4.18 -7.17 37.03
N LEU A 59 -4.24 -6.38 38.09
CA LEU A 59 -4.30 -6.87 39.46
C LEU A 59 -5.61 -7.61 39.74
#